data_AF-A0A1S1Y3A9-F1
#
_entry.id   AF-A0A1S1Y3A9-F1
#
_cell.length_a   1.000
_cell.length_b   1.000
_cell.length_c   1.000
_cell.angle_alpha   90.00
_cell.angle_beta   90.00
_cell.angle_gamma   90.00
#
_symmetry.space_group_name_H-M   'P 1'
#
loop_
_entity.id
_entity.type
_entity.pdbx_description
1 polymer ?
#
loop_
_entity_poly.entity_id
_entity_poly.type
_entity_poly.pdbx_seq_one_letter_code
_entity_poly.pdbx_strand_id
1 'polypeptide(L)'
;MTASDFDSKSPAPAGESNADCHAASGPMEVGDEVRWKPASTGLEFPAVPFPSRRVFEVAGASLLRALVRRHHQRLLNTPIGHLFPKDPARFAAGVEKTADFIVEATGGPALFTANHGHTCMRSRHFPFTIDELAREIWLAQLLSAFDDVGFPDEVREEYWNWVESLSIRVINRRTMRAAPRRIPLAGAATELADALALQRRVAAVAV
;
A
#
# COMPACT_ATOMS: atom_id res chain seq x y z
N MET A 1 17.37 -34.10 -25.89
CA MET A 1 16.61 -34.03 -24.63
C MET A 1 15.38 -33.18 -24.90
N THR A 2 14.20 -33.74 -24.67
CA THR A 2 12.89 -33.21 -25.08
C THR A 2 12.40 -32.09 -24.17
N ALA A 3 11.58 -31.21 -24.73
CA ALA A 3 11.03 -30.00 -24.10
C ALA A 3 9.91 -30.28 -23.07
N SER A 4 10.17 -31.10 -22.04
CA SER A 4 9.14 -31.51 -21.07
C SER A 4 9.51 -31.44 -19.58
N ASP A 5 10.63 -30.81 -19.20
CA ASP A 5 11.08 -30.80 -17.80
C ASP A 5 11.04 -29.41 -17.13
N PHE A 6 10.37 -28.43 -17.74
CA PHE A 6 10.30 -27.04 -17.25
C PHE A 6 9.00 -26.67 -16.53
N ASP A 7 8.29 -27.65 -15.96
CA ASP A 7 7.11 -27.39 -15.14
C ASP A 7 7.27 -28.00 -13.74
N SER A 8 8.18 -27.41 -12.99
CA SER A 8 8.20 -27.53 -11.53
C SER A 8 8.38 -26.13 -10.96
N LYS A 9 7.30 -25.36 -10.96
CA LYS A 9 7.23 -24.10 -10.22
C LYS A 9 7.26 -24.43 -8.74
N SER A 10 8.46 -24.54 -8.17
CA SER A 10 8.65 -24.60 -6.72
C SER A 10 7.95 -23.39 -6.09
N PRO A 11 7.13 -23.59 -5.04
CA PRO A 11 6.49 -22.47 -4.36
C PRO A 11 7.57 -21.54 -3.80
N ALA A 12 7.33 -20.24 -3.89
CA ALA A 12 8.21 -19.23 -3.30
C ALA A 12 8.36 -19.51 -1.79
N PRO A 13 9.59 -19.54 -1.25
CA PRO A 13 9.78 -19.80 0.18
C PRO A 13 9.09 -18.71 0.99
N ALA A 14 8.29 -19.14 1.95
CA ALA A 14 7.62 -18.26 2.89
C ALA A 14 8.67 -17.56 3.78
N GLY A 15 8.64 -16.23 3.78
CA GLY A 15 9.10 -15.45 4.93
C GLY A 15 10.59 -15.47 5.24
N GLU A 16 11.49 -15.45 4.25
CA GLU A 16 12.90 -15.19 4.55
C GLU A 16 13.10 -13.71 4.95
N SER A 17 13.54 -13.52 6.18
CA SER A 17 14.05 -12.26 6.70
C SER A 17 15.41 -11.96 6.06
N ASN A 18 15.89 -10.71 6.14
CA ASN A 18 17.28 -10.41 5.73
C ASN A 18 18.32 -11.18 6.57
N ALA A 19 17.94 -11.67 7.77
CA ALA A 19 18.84 -12.46 8.63
C ALA A 19 19.15 -13.84 8.01
N ASP A 20 18.21 -14.41 7.25
CA ASP A 20 18.38 -15.72 6.60
C ASP A 20 19.42 -15.67 5.46
N CYS A 21 19.65 -14.49 4.88
CA CYS A 21 20.74 -14.27 3.92
C CYS A 21 22.13 -14.48 4.55
N HIS A 22 22.28 -14.18 5.83
CA HIS A 22 23.57 -14.34 6.53
C HIS A 22 23.78 -15.76 7.03
N ALA A 23 22.70 -16.51 7.30
CA ALA A 23 22.78 -17.91 7.74
C ALA A 23 23.30 -18.86 6.65
N ALA A 24 23.03 -18.55 5.38
CA ALA A 24 23.52 -19.32 4.23
C ALA A 24 24.88 -18.78 3.73
N SER A 25 25.94 -18.84 4.54
CA SER A 25 27.24 -18.29 4.12
C SER A 25 28.42 -19.17 4.52
N GLY A 26 28.72 -20.17 3.68
CA GLY A 26 30.12 -20.61 3.52
C GLY A 26 30.92 -19.54 2.77
N PRO A 27 32.26 -19.67 2.66
CA PRO A 27 33.07 -18.77 1.85
C PRO A 27 32.57 -18.75 0.39
N MET A 28 32.83 -17.66 -0.32
CA MET A 28 32.57 -17.57 -1.76
C MET A 28 33.40 -18.65 -2.49
N GLU A 29 32.76 -19.76 -2.86
CA GLU A 29 33.41 -20.82 -3.62
C GLU A 29 33.49 -20.44 -5.10
N VAL A 30 34.72 -20.38 -5.62
CA VAL A 30 35.01 -20.20 -7.04
C VAL A 30 35.18 -21.59 -7.65
N GLY A 31 34.28 -21.97 -8.56
CA GLY A 31 34.40 -23.20 -9.33
C GLY A 31 35.20 -23.01 -10.62
N ASP A 32 35.63 -24.12 -11.22
CA ASP A 32 36.37 -24.13 -12.50
C ASP A 32 35.49 -23.74 -13.71
N GLU A 33 34.16 -23.71 -13.54
CA GLU A 33 33.18 -23.36 -14.57
C GLU A 33 32.32 -22.15 -14.18
N VAL A 34 31.74 -21.49 -15.19
CA VAL A 34 30.83 -20.34 -14.99
C VAL A 34 29.55 -20.78 -14.29
N ARG A 35 29.33 -20.25 -13.07
CA ARG A 35 28.10 -20.46 -12.31
C ARG A 35 27.05 -19.41 -12.63
N TRP A 36 25.91 -19.84 -13.17
CA TRP A 36 24.75 -18.97 -13.40
C TRP A 36 23.78 -19.02 -12.20
N LYS A 37 23.22 -17.86 -11.85
CA LYS A 37 22.05 -17.77 -10.96
C LYS A 37 20.80 -17.56 -11.83
N PRO A 38 19.76 -18.38 -11.70
CA PRO A 38 18.53 -18.20 -12.47
C PRO A 38 17.91 -16.82 -12.23
N ALA A 39 17.29 -16.26 -13.27
CA ALA A 39 16.51 -15.03 -13.14
C ALA A 39 15.35 -15.22 -12.15
N SER A 40 15.07 -14.19 -11.35
CA SER A 40 13.97 -14.16 -10.40
C SER A 40 13.33 -12.78 -10.34
N THR A 41 12.07 -12.73 -9.94
CA THR A 41 11.32 -11.49 -9.74
C THR A 41 11.48 -11.02 -8.29
N GLY A 42 11.81 -9.74 -8.10
CA GLY A 42 11.96 -9.17 -6.75
C GLY A 42 10.64 -8.82 -6.06
N LEU A 43 9.57 -8.60 -6.83
CA LEU A 43 8.23 -8.29 -6.34
C LEU A 43 7.20 -8.63 -7.41
N GLU A 44 6.23 -9.45 -7.06
CA GLU A 44 5.04 -9.69 -7.87
C GLU A 44 3.90 -8.78 -7.40
N PHE A 45 3.23 -8.10 -8.33
CA PHE A 45 2.08 -7.27 -8.01
C PHE A 45 0.78 -8.07 -8.14
N PRO A 46 -0.03 -8.18 -7.08
CA PRO A 46 -1.30 -8.89 -7.16
C PRO A 46 -2.31 -8.17 -8.07
N ALA A 47 -3.35 -8.89 -8.47
CA ALA A 47 -4.50 -8.32 -9.15
C ALA A 47 -5.17 -7.27 -8.25
N VAL A 48 -5.56 -6.13 -8.85
CA VAL A 48 -6.22 -5.03 -8.15
C VAL A 48 -7.69 -5.02 -8.57
N PRO A 49 -8.63 -5.39 -7.69
CA PRO A 49 -10.06 -5.26 -7.98
C PRO A 49 -10.46 -3.79 -7.85
N PHE A 50 -10.69 -3.09 -8.96
CA PHE A 50 -11.22 -1.72 -8.88
C PHE A 50 -12.68 -1.76 -8.38
N PRO A 51 -13.09 -0.75 -7.59
CA PRO A 51 -14.44 -0.69 -7.03
C PRO A 51 -15.46 -0.48 -8.14
N SER A 52 -16.64 -1.05 -7.96
CA SER A 52 -17.82 -0.77 -8.77
C SER A 52 -18.41 0.60 -8.43
N ARG A 53 -19.35 1.04 -9.28
CA ARG A 53 -20.13 2.27 -9.05
C ARG A 53 -20.89 2.27 -7.71
N ARG A 54 -21.18 1.09 -7.17
CA ARG A 54 -21.93 0.93 -5.91
C ARG A 54 -21.28 1.68 -4.75
N VAL A 55 -19.95 1.71 -4.68
CA VAL A 55 -19.22 2.46 -3.64
C VAL A 55 -19.59 3.95 -3.67
N PHE A 56 -19.65 4.55 -4.87
CA PHE A 56 -20.05 5.95 -5.03
C PHE A 56 -21.55 6.16 -4.76
N GLU A 57 -22.41 5.25 -5.19
CA GLU A 57 -23.86 5.35 -4.96
C GLU A 57 -24.22 5.31 -3.47
N VAL A 58 -23.51 4.50 -2.69
CA VAL A 58 -23.76 4.31 -1.25
C VAL A 58 -23.10 5.39 -0.41
N ALA A 59 -21.82 5.72 -0.66
CA ALA A 59 -21.09 6.70 0.14
C ALA A 59 -21.36 8.14 -0.32
N GLY A 60 -21.54 8.36 -1.63
CA GLY A 60 -21.62 9.68 -2.23
C GLY A 60 -20.29 10.45 -2.19
N ALA A 61 -20.22 11.53 -2.98
CA ALA A 61 -19.02 12.36 -3.08
C ALA A 61 -18.59 12.95 -1.73
N SER A 62 -19.54 13.45 -0.93
CA SER A 62 -19.26 14.13 0.34
C SER A 62 -18.55 13.21 1.34
N LEU A 63 -19.02 11.98 1.50
CA LEU A 63 -18.41 11.03 2.43
C LEU A 63 -17.06 10.52 1.94
N LEU A 64 -16.90 10.26 0.64
CA LEU A 64 -15.61 9.87 0.07
C LEU A 64 -14.55 10.97 0.26
N ARG A 65 -14.91 12.24 0.02
CA ARG A 65 -14.01 13.36 0.30
C ARG A 65 -13.71 13.48 1.79
N ALA A 66 -14.70 13.29 2.66
CA ALA A 66 -14.50 13.30 4.11
C ALA A 66 -13.57 12.18 4.58
N LEU A 67 -13.73 10.96 4.06
CA LEU A 67 -12.85 9.82 4.32
C LEU A 67 -11.40 10.15 3.95
N VAL A 68 -11.17 10.63 2.73
CA VAL A 68 -9.82 10.99 2.25
C VAL A 68 -9.21 12.08 3.13
N ARG A 69 -9.97 13.13 3.46
CA ARG A 69 -9.51 14.21 4.34
C ARG A 69 -9.14 13.68 5.72
N ARG A 70 -10.01 12.89 6.34
CA ARG A 70 -9.78 12.32 7.66
C ARG A 70 -8.58 11.39 7.66
N HIS A 71 -8.47 10.52 6.67
CA HIS A 71 -7.31 9.65 6.49
C HIS A 71 -6.00 10.43 6.43
N HIS A 72 -5.91 11.46 5.59
CA HIS A 72 -4.68 12.26 5.47
C HIS A 72 -4.37 13.04 6.75
N GLN A 73 -5.37 13.57 7.45
CA GLN A 73 -5.18 14.22 8.76
C GLN A 73 -4.58 13.25 9.78
N ARG A 74 -5.03 11.98 9.79
CA ARG A 74 -4.46 10.96 10.68
C ARG A 74 -3.00 10.66 10.36
N LEU A 75 -2.63 10.63 9.07
CA LEU A 75 -1.27 10.34 8.60
C LEU A 75 -0.23 11.34 9.11
N LEU A 76 -0.61 12.61 9.28
CA LEU A 76 0.28 13.67 9.80
C LEU A 76 0.85 13.32 11.19
N ASN A 77 0.09 12.59 12.00
CA ASN A 77 0.46 12.21 13.37
C ASN A 77 1.08 10.81 13.46
N THR A 78 1.76 10.36 12.40
CA THR A 78 2.39 9.04 12.33
C THR A 78 3.87 9.16 11.95
N PRO A 79 4.68 8.10 12.07
CA PRO A 79 6.06 8.10 11.60
C PRO A 79 6.23 8.51 10.12
N ILE A 80 5.20 8.31 9.27
CA ILE A 80 5.22 8.69 7.86
C ILE A 80 4.67 10.10 7.58
N GLY A 81 4.28 10.86 8.62
CA GLY A 81 3.78 12.23 8.46
C GLY A 81 4.76 13.15 7.75
N HIS A 82 6.07 12.88 7.86
CA HIS A 82 7.13 13.61 7.17
C HIS A 82 7.09 13.49 5.63
N LEU A 83 6.37 12.51 5.07
CA LEU A 83 6.17 12.36 3.63
C LEU A 83 5.19 13.39 3.05
N PHE A 84 4.42 14.07 3.91
CA PHE A 84 3.40 15.03 3.52
C PHE A 84 3.90 16.47 3.66
N PRO A 85 3.44 17.41 2.81
CA PRO A 85 3.77 18.82 2.96
C PRO A 85 3.39 19.36 4.34
N LYS A 86 4.29 20.12 4.98
CA LYS A 86 3.99 20.85 6.22
C LYS A 86 3.16 22.11 6.00
N ASP A 87 3.23 22.68 4.78
CA ASP A 87 2.43 23.84 4.40
C ASP A 87 0.94 23.44 4.28
N PRO A 88 0.03 24.09 5.02
CA PRO A 88 -1.39 23.70 5.03
C PRO A 88 -2.06 23.78 3.67
N ALA A 89 -1.72 24.77 2.84
CA ALA A 89 -2.33 24.96 1.53
C ALA A 89 -1.89 23.84 0.54
N ARG A 90 -0.60 23.51 0.51
CA ARG A 90 -0.07 22.39 -0.28
C ARG A 90 -0.61 21.05 0.19
N PHE A 91 -0.72 20.85 1.50
CA PHE A 91 -1.34 19.65 2.06
C PHE A 91 -2.80 19.52 1.60
N ALA A 92 -3.61 20.58 1.78
CA ALA A 92 -5.01 20.59 1.36
C ALA A 92 -5.17 20.32 -0.15
N ALA A 93 -4.32 20.93 -1.00
CA ALA A 93 -4.33 20.68 -2.44
C ALA A 93 -4.02 19.21 -2.79
N GLY A 94 -3.06 18.59 -2.08
CA GLY A 94 -2.76 17.17 -2.22
C GLY A 94 -3.93 16.27 -1.82
N VAL A 95 -4.61 16.61 -0.72
CA VAL A 95 -5.80 15.89 -0.22
C VAL A 95 -6.95 15.98 -1.22
N GLU A 96 -7.25 17.16 -1.76
CA GLU A 96 -8.34 17.32 -2.74
C GLU A 96 -8.03 16.58 -4.05
N LYS A 97 -6.77 16.59 -4.50
CA LYS A 97 -6.35 15.76 -5.65
C LYS A 97 -6.56 14.27 -5.40
N THR A 98 -6.22 13.76 -4.21
CA THR A 98 -6.50 12.36 -3.86
C THR A 98 -8.01 12.10 -3.80
N ALA A 99 -8.78 13.06 -3.29
CA ALA A 99 -10.23 12.93 -3.18
C ALA A 99 -10.91 12.89 -4.56
N ASP A 100 -10.46 13.72 -5.50
CA ASP A 100 -10.90 13.67 -6.90
C ASP A 100 -10.63 12.28 -7.51
N PHE A 101 -9.45 11.71 -7.25
CA PHE A 101 -9.11 10.35 -7.74
C PHE A 101 -10.06 9.30 -7.16
N ILE A 102 -10.30 9.30 -5.85
CA ILE A 102 -11.17 8.32 -5.19
C ILE A 102 -12.62 8.45 -5.70
N VAL A 103 -13.13 9.67 -5.83
CA VAL A 103 -14.48 9.91 -6.35
C VAL A 103 -14.62 9.39 -7.78
N GLU A 104 -13.66 9.69 -8.66
CA GLU A 104 -13.70 9.21 -10.04
C GLU A 104 -13.56 7.68 -10.12
N ALA A 105 -12.60 7.11 -9.38
CA ALA A 105 -12.32 5.67 -9.40
C ALA A 105 -13.49 4.81 -8.88
N THR A 106 -14.35 5.37 -8.02
CA THR A 106 -15.55 4.70 -7.48
C THR A 106 -16.80 4.94 -8.32
N GLY A 107 -16.70 5.66 -9.45
CA GLY A 107 -17.80 5.85 -10.40
C GLY A 107 -18.47 7.22 -10.35
N GLY A 108 -17.92 8.18 -9.61
CA GLY A 108 -18.35 9.58 -9.61
C GLY A 108 -17.86 10.39 -10.83
N PRO A 109 -18.09 11.71 -10.85
CA PRO A 109 -17.65 12.57 -11.94
C PRO A 109 -16.14 12.54 -12.17
N ALA A 110 -15.71 12.61 -13.43
CA ALA A 110 -14.32 12.49 -13.86
C ALA A 110 -13.47 13.77 -13.65
N LEU A 111 -13.43 14.26 -12.41
CA LEU A 111 -12.70 15.48 -12.05
C LEU A 111 -11.19 15.27 -12.00
N PHE A 112 -10.72 14.08 -11.60
CA PHE A 112 -9.29 13.82 -11.49
C PHE A 112 -8.64 13.78 -12.86
N THR A 113 -9.21 13.02 -13.80
CA THR A 113 -8.64 12.91 -15.15
C THR A 113 -8.71 14.25 -15.88
N ALA A 114 -9.78 15.01 -15.71
CA ALA A 114 -9.91 16.36 -16.29
C ALA A 114 -8.84 17.34 -15.75
N ASN A 115 -8.59 17.33 -14.43
CA ASN A 115 -7.70 18.31 -13.79
C ASN A 115 -6.23 17.88 -13.72
N HIS A 116 -5.97 16.58 -13.76
CA HIS A 116 -4.65 15.99 -13.45
C HIS A 116 -4.17 14.97 -14.48
N GLY A 117 -4.99 14.64 -15.49
CA GLY A 117 -4.67 13.67 -16.52
C GLY A 117 -4.56 12.24 -15.99
N HIS A 118 -3.93 11.37 -16.78
CA HIS A 118 -3.78 9.95 -16.47
C HIS A 118 -3.15 9.71 -15.09
N THR A 119 -3.64 8.70 -14.36
CA THR A 119 -3.32 8.48 -12.93
C THR A 119 -1.83 8.25 -12.66
N CYS A 120 -1.15 7.46 -13.49
CA CYS A 120 0.29 7.16 -13.38
C CYS A 120 0.74 6.92 -11.93
N MET A 121 -0.07 6.17 -11.16
CA MET A 121 -0.02 6.16 -9.70
C MET A 121 1.38 5.87 -9.15
N ARG A 122 1.98 4.75 -9.57
CA ARG A 122 3.33 4.35 -9.11
C ARG A 122 4.38 5.42 -9.43
N SER A 123 4.40 5.96 -10.65
CA SER A 123 5.38 6.97 -11.05
C SER A 123 5.26 8.26 -10.24
N ARG A 124 4.04 8.68 -9.91
CA ARG A 124 3.78 9.85 -9.06
C ARG A 124 4.18 9.65 -7.60
N HIS A 125 4.41 8.40 -7.17
CA HIS A 125 4.86 8.06 -5.82
C HIS A 125 6.38 7.87 -5.70
N PHE A 126 7.14 7.82 -6.81
CA PHE A 126 8.61 7.69 -6.78
C PHE A 126 9.37 8.80 -6.03
N PRO A 127 8.90 10.07 -5.97
CA PRO A 127 9.57 11.10 -5.18
C PRO A 127 9.57 10.83 -3.66
N PHE A 128 8.73 9.91 -3.18
CA PHE A 128 8.61 9.58 -1.75
C PHE A 128 9.23 8.20 -1.50
N THR A 129 10.02 8.05 -0.43
CA THR A 129 10.49 6.73 -0.01
C THR A 129 9.36 6.01 0.72
N ILE A 130 8.77 5.01 0.06
CA ILE A 130 7.64 4.22 0.58
C ILE A 130 8.11 2.78 0.71
N ASP A 131 8.31 2.34 1.96
CA ASP A 131 8.61 0.97 2.32
C ASP A 131 7.37 0.17 2.73
N GLU A 132 7.59 -1.09 3.11
CA GLU A 132 6.53 -2.00 3.55
C GLU A 132 5.81 -1.46 4.80
N LEU A 133 6.56 -0.91 5.77
CA LEU A 133 6.00 -0.36 7.01
C LEU A 133 5.18 0.91 6.74
N ALA A 134 5.63 1.78 5.83
CA ALA A 134 4.89 2.98 5.44
C ALA A 134 3.53 2.63 4.83
N ARG A 135 3.47 1.58 3.99
CA ARG A 135 2.20 1.04 3.49
C ARG A 135 1.29 0.57 4.63
N GLU A 136 1.83 -0.18 5.58
CA GLU A 136 1.04 -0.73 6.69
C GLU A 136 0.49 0.38 7.59
N ILE A 137 1.30 1.41 7.90
CA ILE A 137 0.83 2.60 8.61
C ILE A 137 -0.26 3.32 7.80
N TRP A 138 -0.09 3.45 6.49
CA TRP A 138 -1.09 4.06 5.62
C TRP A 138 -2.44 3.31 5.66
N LEU A 139 -2.42 1.99 5.57
CA LEU A 139 -3.62 1.13 5.64
C LEU A 139 -4.24 1.15 7.04
N ALA A 140 -3.43 1.14 8.10
CA ALA A 140 -3.90 1.24 9.48
C ALA A 140 -4.70 2.53 9.71
N GLN A 141 -4.20 3.65 9.19
CA GLN A 141 -4.91 4.93 9.31
C GLN A 141 -6.16 4.99 8.43
N LEU A 142 -6.20 4.28 7.30
CA LEU A 142 -7.41 4.15 6.50
C LEU A 142 -8.48 3.36 7.26
N LEU A 143 -8.10 2.25 7.89
CA LEU A 143 -9.01 1.41 8.68
C LEU A 143 -9.68 2.24 9.79
N SER A 144 -8.91 2.98 10.56
CA SER A 144 -9.48 3.87 11.59
C SER A 144 -10.27 5.05 11.00
N ALA A 145 -9.91 5.54 9.82
CA ALA A 145 -10.65 6.62 9.16
C ALA A 145 -12.05 6.18 8.72
N PHE A 146 -12.26 4.89 8.38
CA PHE A 146 -13.59 4.36 8.14
C PHE A 146 -14.50 4.54 9.35
N ASP A 147 -14.01 4.21 10.55
CA ASP A 147 -14.78 4.34 11.78
C ASP A 147 -15.03 5.82 12.14
N ASP A 148 -14.03 6.68 11.96
CA ASP A 148 -14.15 8.11 12.23
C ASP A 148 -15.25 8.81 11.42
N VAL A 149 -15.47 8.39 10.17
CA VAL A 149 -16.48 8.99 9.28
C VAL A 149 -17.76 8.18 9.17
N GLY A 150 -17.87 7.04 9.87
CA GLY A 150 -19.00 6.12 9.75
C GLY A 150 -19.16 5.56 8.34
N PHE A 151 -18.06 5.07 7.74
CA PHE A 151 -18.09 4.57 6.37
C PHE A 151 -18.98 3.31 6.26
N PRO A 152 -19.84 3.18 5.23
CA PRO A 152 -20.86 2.13 5.20
C PRO A 152 -20.25 0.74 5.07
N ASP A 153 -20.62 -0.17 5.97
CA ASP A 153 -20.07 -1.53 6.04
C ASP A 153 -20.31 -2.31 4.75
N GLU A 154 -21.44 -2.07 4.11
CA GLU A 154 -21.86 -2.77 2.90
C GLU A 154 -20.95 -2.59 1.68
N VAL A 155 -20.11 -1.54 1.66
CA VAL A 155 -19.12 -1.24 0.60
C VAL A 155 -17.70 -1.13 1.15
N ARG A 156 -17.51 -1.33 2.46
CA ARG A 156 -16.21 -1.20 3.14
C ARG A 156 -15.19 -2.21 2.63
N GLU A 157 -15.60 -3.47 2.46
CA GLU A 157 -14.73 -4.54 1.97
C GLU A 157 -14.32 -4.32 0.50
N GLU A 158 -15.26 -3.88 -0.34
CA GLU A 158 -15.00 -3.57 -1.74
C GLU A 158 -13.97 -2.44 -1.88
N TYR A 159 -14.16 -1.34 -1.13
CA TYR A 159 -13.18 -0.26 -1.07
C TYR A 159 -11.84 -0.78 -0.55
N TRP A 160 -11.83 -1.53 0.55
CA TRP A 160 -10.60 -2.04 1.17
C TRP A 160 -9.78 -2.93 0.22
N ASN A 161 -10.40 -3.92 -0.41
CA ASN A 161 -9.74 -4.87 -1.30
C ASN A 161 -9.07 -4.18 -2.50
N TRP A 162 -9.67 -3.08 -2.97
CA TRP A 162 -9.07 -2.24 -4.00
C TRP A 162 -7.78 -1.57 -3.51
N VAL A 163 -7.86 -0.76 -2.45
CA VAL A 163 -6.70 0.04 -1.98
C VAL A 163 -5.62 -0.81 -1.33
N GLU A 164 -5.97 -1.90 -0.65
CA GLU A 164 -5.03 -2.85 -0.09
C GLU A 164 -4.12 -3.44 -1.17
N SER A 165 -4.71 -3.91 -2.27
CA SER A 165 -3.96 -4.50 -3.37
C SER A 165 -3.20 -3.43 -4.17
N LEU A 166 -3.85 -2.29 -4.45
CA LEU A 166 -3.24 -1.17 -5.17
C LEU A 166 -2.02 -0.60 -4.43
N SER A 167 -2.08 -0.52 -3.10
CA SER A 167 -1.00 0.07 -2.29
C SER A 167 0.32 -0.71 -2.37
N ILE A 168 0.30 -2.00 -2.68
CA ILE A 168 1.54 -2.78 -2.92
C ILE A 168 2.29 -2.21 -4.13
N ARG A 169 1.56 -1.70 -5.13
CA ARG A 169 2.14 -1.13 -6.36
C ARG A 169 2.77 0.24 -6.16
N VAL A 170 2.69 0.85 -4.98
CA VAL A 170 3.40 2.12 -4.69
C VAL A 170 4.62 1.94 -3.80
N ILE A 171 4.87 0.74 -3.25
CA ILE A 171 6.12 0.42 -2.54
C ILE A 171 7.28 0.57 -3.51
N ASN A 172 8.24 1.41 -3.14
CA ASN A 172 9.42 1.73 -3.94
C ASN A 172 10.75 1.59 -3.17
N ARG A 173 10.67 1.28 -1.87
CA ARG A 173 11.80 0.87 -1.04
C ARG A 173 11.52 -0.51 -0.45
N ARG A 174 12.35 -1.51 -0.75
CA ARG A 174 12.26 -2.83 -0.12
C ARG A 174 13.21 -2.89 1.07
N THR A 175 12.71 -3.31 2.21
CA THR A 175 13.51 -3.50 3.44
C THR A 175 13.67 -4.98 3.81
N MET A 176 12.89 -5.87 3.19
CA MET A 176 12.93 -7.32 3.39
C MET A 176 12.79 -8.10 2.08
N ARG A 177 13.24 -9.37 2.07
CA ARG A 177 13.04 -10.31 0.94
C ARG A 177 11.60 -10.80 0.84
N ALA A 178 10.97 -11.10 1.97
CA ALA A 178 9.58 -11.55 2.05
C ALA A 178 8.63 -10.63 1.26
N ALA A 179 7.63 -11.18 0.57
CA ALA A 179 6.67 -10.38 -0.17
C ALA A 179 5.86 -9.44 0.76
N PRO A 180 5.43 -8.26 0.29
CA PRO A 180 4.56 -7.38 1.08
C PRO A 180 3.30 -8.12 1.55
N ARG A 181 2.96 -7.98 2.84
CA ARG A 181 1.84 -8.70 3.45
C ARG A 181 0.52 -8.37 2.77
N ARG A 182 -0.30 -9.40 2.53
CA ARG A 182 -1.71 -9.27 2.15
C ARG A 182 -2.54 -9.11 3.40
N ILE A 183 -3.40 -8.10 3.45
CA ILE A 183 -4.17 -7.75 4.65
C ILE A 183 -5.66 -7.73 4.30
N PRO A 184 -6.35 -8.89 4.29
CA PRO A 184 -7.80 -8.91 4.12
C PRO A 184 -8.49 -8.02 5.15
N LEU A 185 -9.64 -7.43 4.81
CA LEU A 185 -10.38 -6.59 5.77
C LEU A 185 -10.72 -7.41 7.03
N ALA A 186 -11.12 -8.66 6.85
CA ALA A 186 -11.23 -9.64 7.91
C ALA A 186 -9.84 -9.88 8.56
N GLY A 187 -9.68 -9.43 9.80
CA GLY A 187 -8.42 -9.54 10.54
C GLY A 187 -7.47 -8.35 10.37
N ALA A 188 -7.81 -7.34 9.55
CA ALA A 188 -6.95 -6.17 9.33
C ALA A 188 -6.54 -5.47 10.64
N ALA A 189 -7.45 -5.37 11.62
CA ALA A 189 -7.15 -4.77 12.92
C ALA A 189 -6.05 -5.50 13.69
N THR A 190 -6.01 -6.84 13.59
CA THR A 190 -4.98 -7.67 14.21
C THR A 190 -3.66 -7.55 13.45
N GLU A 191 -3.71 -7.69 12.12
CA GLU A 191 -2.52 -7.63 11.26
C GLU A 191 -1.80 -6.27 11.31
N LEU A 192 -2.55 -5.20 11.56
CA LEU A 192 -2.07 -3.82 11.62
C LEU A 192 -1.89 -3.30 13.06
N ALA A 193 -1.99 -4.17 14.08
CA ALA A 193 -1.93 -3.77 15.48
C ALA A 193 -0.64 -2.98 15.81
N ASP A 194 0.51 -3.43 15.29
CA ASP A 194 1.79 -2.77 15.49
C ASP A 194 1.85 -1.39 14.83
N ALA A 195 1.34 -1.27 13.60
CA ALA A 195 1.25 -0.01 12.88
C ALA A 195 0.31 1.00 13.59
N LEU A 196 -0.80 0.52 14.15
CA LEU A 196 -1.71 1.31 14.99
C LEU A 196 -1.06 1.71 16.33
N ALA A 197 -0.22 0.86 16.91
CA ALA A 197 0.51 1.15 18.15
C ALA A 197 1.59 2.21 17.95
N LEU A 198 2.28 2.22 16.81
CA LEU A 198 3.32 3.20 16.49
C LEU A 198 2.77 4.64 16.48
N GLN A 199 1.54 4.85 16.00
CA GLN A 199 0.88 6.16 16.08
C GLN A 199 0.76 6.68 17.52
N ARG A 200 0.35 5.81 18.46
CA ARG A 200 0.15 6.17 19.87
C ARG A 200 1.44 6.60 20.55
N ARG A 201 2.58 6.02 20.15
CA ARG A 201 3.91 6.37 20.67
C ARG A 201 4.38 7.74 20.19
N VAL A 202 4.11 8.10 18.93
CA VAL A 202 4.42 9.44 18.39
C VAL A 202 3.57 10.51 19.07
N ALA A 203 2.27 10.26 19.25
CA ALA A 203 1.38 11.20 19.94
C ALA A 203 1.77 11.43 21.41
N ALA A 204 2.30 10.42 22.10
CA ALA A 204 2.71 10.53 23.50
C ALA A 204 4.05 11.28 23.71
N VAL A 205 4.88 11.44 22.67
CA VAL A 205 6.16 12.16 22.72
C VAL A 205 6.03 13.63 22.32
N ALA A 206 4.90 14.01 21.70
CA ALA A 206 4.60 15.38 21.25
C ALA A 206 3.85 16.23 22.30
N VAL A 207 3.67 15.72 23.52
CA VAL A 207 3.08 16.41 24.69
C VAL A 207 4.17 16.66 25.73
#